data_AF-A0A2M8BW10-F1
#
_entry.id   AF-A0A2M8BW10-F1
#
_cell.length_a   1.000
_cell.length_b   1.000
_cell.length_c   1.000
_cell.angle_alpha   90.00
_cell.angle_beta   90.00
_cell.angle_gamma   90.00
#
_symmetry.space_group_name_H-M   'P 1'
#
loop_
_entity.id
_entity.type
_entity.pdbx_description
1 polymer ?
#
loop_
_entity_poly.entity_id
_entity_poly.type
_entity_poly.pdbx_seq_one_letter_code
_entity_poly.pdbx_strand_id
1 'polypeptide(L)'
;MKAFVPFYTYFPEIADKETKVVQILKSGINTPPIGAYALVESFCDDRKCDCRKVMFNVIAISQPGKILATIGFGWESISFYTAWAGGDQELARQMVGTYLEPLCAQSKHSAYFCSLIADMVKEGSFRSRLICHYQLFRKSKPHKQN
;
A
#
# COMPACT_ATOMS: atom_id res chain seq x y z
N MET A 1 -6.19 11.27 12.96
CA MET A 1 -5.84 10.46 11.77
C MET A 1 -4.60 9.65 12.12
N LYS A 2 -4.60 8.31 12.02
CA LYS A 2 -3.43 7.48 12.32
C LYS A 2 -2.38 7.70 11.23
N ALA A 3 -1.14 8.04 11.58
CA ALA A 3 -0.10 8.29 10.61
C ALA A 3 0.33 6.97 9.93
N PHE A 4 0.25 6.95 8.60
CA PHE A 4 0.91 5.94 7.77
C PHE A 4 2.23 6.53 7.30
N VAL A 5 3.33 5.86 7.59
CA VAL A 5 4.68 6.34 7.29
C VAL A 5 5.29 5.44 6.21
N PRO A 6 5.98 6.01 5.20
CA PRO A 6 6.63 5.21 4.18
C PRO A 6 7.69 4.27 4.76
N PHE A 7 7.72 3.03 4.28
CA PHE A 7 8.62 1.98 4.76
C PHE A 7 10.09 2.37 4.63
N TYR A 8 10.46 3.05 3.54
CA TYR A 8 11.82 3.53 3.29
C TYR A 8 12.35 4.48 4.38
N THR A 9 11.48 5.12 5.15
CA THR A 9 11.88 6.02 6.26
C THR A 9 12.60 5.23 7.36
N TYR A 10 12.22 3.97 7.56
CA TYR A 10 12.80 3.09 8.57
C TYR A 10 13.83 2.13 7.99
N PHE A 11 13.62 1.70 6.74
CA PHE A 11 14.44 0.67 6.08
C PHE A 11 14.82 1.10 4.66
N PRO A 12 15.64 2.15 4.49
CA PRO A 12 15.96 2.69 3.17
C PRO A 12 16.67 1.66 2.27
N GLU A 13 17.60 0.87 2.81
CA GLU A 13 18.34 -0.13 2.04
C GLU A 13 17.47 -1.29 1.55
N ILE A 14 16.47 -1.70 2.34
CA ILE A 14 15.53 -2.74 1.93
C ILE A 14 14.55 -2.15 0.92
N ALA A 15 14.03 -0.96 1.19
CA ALA A 15 13.12 -0.29 0.26
C ALA A 15 13.77 -0.05 -1.11
N ASP A 16 15.04 0.35 -1.17
CA ASP A 16 15.76 0.54 -2.43
C ASP A 16 15.80 -0.74 -3.29
N LYS A 17 16.03 -1.89 -2.66
CA LYS A 17 16.13 -3.19 -3.34
C LYS A 17 14.78 -3.84 -3.64
N GLU A 18 13.80 -3.63 -2.77
CA GLU A 18 12.57 -4.43 -2.76
C GLU A 18 11.31 -3.67 -3.15
N THR A 19 11.35 -2.33 -3.22
CA THR A 19 10.23 -1.52 -3.73
C THR A 19 9.88 -1.98 -5.13
N LYS A 20 8.62 -2.41 -5.29
CA LYS A 20 8.15 -2.94 -6.55
C LYS A 20 7.94 -1.81 -7.55
N VAL A 21 8.58 -1.94 -8.70
CA VAL A 21 8.35 -1.07 -9.86
C VAL A 21 7.57 -1.86 -10.92
N VAL A 22 6.45 -1.30 -11.38
CA VAL A 22 5.65 -1.86 -12.47
C VAL A 22 5.92 -1.11 -13.77
N GLN A 23 6.06 -1.84 -14.87
CA GLN A 23 6.30 -1.29 -16.19
C GLN A 23 5.01 -1.34 -17.01
N ILE A 24 4.50 -0.18 -17.38
CA ILE A 24 3.36 -0.06 -18.29
C ILE A 24 3.92 0.09 -19.70
N LEU A 25 3.73 -0.95 -20.52
CA LEU A 25 4.28 -1.02 -21.88
C LEU A 25 3.30 -0.57 -22.96
N LYS A 26 2.01 -0.48 -22.62
CA LYS A 26 0.94 -0.07 -23.54
C LYS A 26 0.00 0.90 -22.85
N SER A 27 -0.34 2.00 -23.53
CA SER A 27 -1.26 3.02 -23.05
C SER A 27 -2.53 3.07 -23.92
N GLY A 28 -3.66 3.39 -23.30
CA GLY A 28 -4.98 3.56 -23.91
C GLY A 28 -5.84 4.47 -23.04
N ILE A 29 -7.12 4.61 -23.36
CA ILE A 29 -8.02 5.59 -22.72
C ILE A 29 -8.11 5.40 -21.19
N ASN A 30 -8.16 4.15 -20.72
CA ASN A 30 -8.29 3.81 -19.30
C ASN A 30 -7.02 3.26 -18.66
N THR A 31 -5.88 3.28 -19.37
CA THR A 31 -4.61 2.82 -18.80
C THR A 31 -3.68 4.01 -18.57
N PRO A 32 -2.75 3.92 -17.60
CA PRO A 32 -1.75 4.95 -17.38
C PRO A 32 -0.87 5.15 -18.61
N PRO A 33 -0.20 6.31 -18.74
CA PRO A 33 0.87 6.51 -19.71
C PRO A 33 1.93 5.41 -19.64
N ILE A 34 2.59 5.14 -20.76
CA ILE A 34 3.74 4.22 -20.80
C ILE A 34 4.82 4.73 -19.85
N GLY A 35 5.40 3.83 -19.06
CA GLY A 35 6.48 4.17 -18.13
C GLY A 35 6.57 3.27 -16.92
N ALA A 36 7.49 3.63 -16.04
CA ALA A 36 7.77 2.96 -14.78
C ALA A 36 7.03 3.63 -13.63
N TYR A 37 6.39 2.84 -12.77
CA TYR A 37 5.67 3.31 -11.60
C TYR A 37 6.12 2.55 -10.35
N ALA A 38 6.56 3.28 -9.33
CA ALA A 38 6.93 2.72 -8.04
C ALA A 38 5.68 2.52 -7.16
N LEU A 39 5.62 1.38 -6.49
CA LEU A 39 4.62 1.07 -5.47
C LEU A 39 5.25 1.30 -4.10
N VAL A 40 5.16 2.54 -3.60
CA VAL A 40 5.77 2.93 -2.34
C VAL A 40 4.89 2.49 -1.18
N GLU A 41 5.38 1.55 -0.38
CA GLU A 41 4.69 1.00 0.78
C GLU A 41 4.71 1.96 1.96
N SER A 42 3.58 2.07 2.65
CA SER A 42 3.43 2.80 3.91
C SER A 42 2.66 1.97 4.92
N PHE A 43 3.09 2.04 6.19
CA PHE A 43 2.54 1.26 7.29
C PHE A 43 2.12 2.15 8.46
N CYS A 44 1.17 1.66 9.27
CA CYS A 44 0.68 2.39 10.43
C CYS A 44 1.77 2.47 11.52
N ASP A 45 2.13 3.69 11.92
CA ASP A 45 3.15 3.93 12.95
C ASP A 45 2.59 4.01 14.38
N ASP A 46 1.27 3.82 14.54
CA ASP A 46 0.66 3.65 15.86
C ASP A 46 1.04 2.29 16.46
N ARG A 47 1.86 2.30 17.51
CA ARG A 47 2.35 1.10 18.19
C ARG A 47 1.26 0.30 18.88
N LYS A 48 0.09 0.90 19.14
CA LYS A 48 -1.08 0.20 19.70
C LYS A 48 -1.98 -0.39 18.61
N CYS A 49 -1.70 -0.14 17.34
CA CYS A 49 -2.51 -0.58 16.22
C CYS A 49 -1.86 -1.74 15.45
N ASP A 50 -2.51 -2.91 15.43
CA ASP A 50 -2.13 -4.04 14.57
C ASP A 50 -3.10 -4.15 13.38
N CYS A 51 -3.11 -3.13 12.51
CA CYS A 51 -4.08 -3.07 11.41
C CYS A 51 -3.81 -4.06 10.27
N ARG A 52 -2.63 -4.70 10.23
CA ARG A 52 -2.27 -5.74 9.24
C ARG A 52 -2.66 -5.40 7.80
N LYS A 53 -2.36 -4.15 7.43
CA LYS A 53 -2.59 -3.60 6.09
C LYS A 53 -1.42 -2.74 5.66
N VAL A 54 -1.27 -2.61 4.34
CA VAL A 54 -0.34 -1.69 3.69
C VAL A 54 -1.12 -0.64 2.90
N MET A 55 -0.56 0.57 2.80
CA MET A 55 -0.98 1.55 1.80
C MET A 55 0.12 1.67 0.75
N PHE A 56 -0.25 1.57 -0.53
CA PHE A 56 0.64 1.82 -1.66
C PHE A 56 0.40 3.21 -2.20
N ASN A 57 1.42 4.05 -2.18
CA ASN A 57 1.46 5.27 -2.97
C ASN A 57 2.05 4.94 -4.34
N VAL A 58 1.25 5.10 -5.39
CA VAL A 58 1.70 4.88 -6.77
C VAL A 58 2.31 6.17 -7.29
N ILE A 59 3.59 6.12 -7.68
CA ILE A 59 4.34 7.28 -8.15
C ILE A 59 4.97 6.94 -9.49
N ALA A 60 4.75 7.78 -10.50
CA ALA A 60 5.48 7.67 -11.77
C ALA A 60 6.95 8.08 -11.53
N ILE A 61 7.90 7.26 -11.97
CA ILE A 61 9.34 7.57 -11.84
C ILE A 61 9.68 8.88 -12.57
N SER A 62 8.99 9.19 -13.66
CA SER A 62 9.16 10.43 -14.43
C SER A 62 8.57 11.67 -13.75
N GLN A 63 7.76 11.52 -12.70
CA GLN A 63 7.12 12.61 -11.95
C GLN A 63 7.25 12.35 -10.45
N PRO A 64 8.49 12.40 -9.90
CA PRO A 64 8.71 12.20 -8.48
C PRO A 64 7.93 13.23 -7.66
N GLY A 65 7.42 12.81 -6.50
CA GLY A 65 6.64 13.67 -5.60
C GLY A 65 5.13 13.75 -5.90
N LYS A 66 4.66 13.23 -7.04
CA LYS A 66 3.22 13.17 -7.35
C LYS A 66 2.66 11.78 -7.11
N ILE A 67 1.75 11.68 -6.13
CA ILE A 67 0.97 10.46 -5.88
C ILE A 67 -0.17 10.39 -6.90
N LEU A 68 -0.20 9.32 -7.69
CA LEU A 68 -1.21 9.07 -8.72
C LEU A 68 -2.41 8.28 -8.18
N ALA A 69 -2.19 7.45 -7.17
CA ALA A 69 -3.21 6.68 -6.48
C ALA A 69 -2.67 6.28 -5.11
N THR A 70 -3.57 6.20 -4.14
CA THR A 70 -3.28 5.55 -2.84
C THR A 70 -4.19 4.35 -2.68
N ILE A 71 -3.60 3.17 -2.58
CA ILE A 71 -4.32 1.89 -2.59
C ILE A 71 -4.05 1.18 -1.27
N GLY A 72 -5.11 0.86 -0.54
CA GLY A 72 -5.04 0.03 0.65
C GLY A 72 -5.06 -1.45 0.28
N PHE A 73 -4.32 -2.27 1.03
CA PHE A 73 -4.41 -3.72 0.95
C PHE A 73 -4.41 -4.33 2.35
N GLY A 74 -5.55 -4.90 2.75
CA GLY A 74 -5.68 -5.68 3.97
C GLY A 74 -5.68 -7.19 3.68
N TRP A 75 -4.79 -7.94 4.33
CA TRP A 75 -4.60 -9.38 4.05
C TRP A 75 -5.29 -10.32 5.03
N GLU A 76 -5.95 -9.80 6.06
CA GLU A 76 -6.69 -10.57 7.05
C GLU A 76 -8.15 -10.80 6.66
N SER A 77 -8.84 -11.65 7.41
CA SER A 77 -10.25 -11.97 7.19
C SER A 77 -11.19 -10.82 7.56
N ILE A 78 -12.43 -10.88 7.06
CA ILE A 78 -13.51 -9.98 7.48
C ILE A 78 -13.74 -10.07 9.00
N SER A 79 -13.63 -11.25 9.59
CA SER A 79 -13.80 -11.43 11.04
C SER A 79 -12.72 -10.70 11.84
N PHE A 80 -11.46 -10.75 11.40
CA PHE A 80 -10.37 -9.99 12.00
C PHE A 80 -10.66 -8.49 11.93
N TYR A 81 -11.00 -7.98 10.75
CA TYR A 81 -11.24 -6.54 10.59
C TYR A 81 -12.50 -6.06 11.30
N THR A 82 -13.54 -6.89 11.41
CA THR A 82 -14.73 -6.56 12.22
C THR A 82 -14.34 -6.36 13.68
N ALA A 83 -13.52 -7.27 14.24
CA ALA A 83 -13.04 -7.13 15.61
C ALA A 83 -12.13 -5.91 15.77
N TRP A 84 -11.19 -5.70 14.84
CA TRP A 84 -10.29 -4.54 14.84
C TRP A 84 -11.05 -3.21 14.74
N ALA A 85 -12.14 -3.17 13.98
CA ALA A 85 -13.01 -2.01 13.79
C ALA A 85 -14.05 -1.81 14.90
N GLY A 86 -14.00 -2.59 15.99
CA GLY A 86 -14.94 -2.47 17.10
C GLY A 86 -16.37 -2.93 16.78
N GLY A 87 -16.52 -3.89 15.85
CA GLY A 87 -17.80 -4.47 15.45
C GLY A 87 -18.35 -3.96 14.12
N ASP A 88 -17.71 -2.99 13.48
CA ASP A 88 -18.14 -2.45 12.19
C ASP A 88 -17.81 -3.42 11.04
N GLN A 89 -18.85 -4.12 10.57
CA GLN A 89 -18.74 -5.05 9.46
C GLN A 89 -18.63 -4.36 8.09
N GLU A 90 -19.15 -3.15 7.93
CA GLU A 90 -19.09 -2.43 6.66
C GLU A 90 -17.66 -2.00 6.40
N LEU A 91 -17.03 -1.37 7.41
CA LEU A 91 -15.62 -1.01 7.36
C LEU A 91 -14.76 -2.25 7.15
N ALA A 92 -15.07 -3.36 7.83
CA ALA A 92 -14.33 -4.60 7.67
C ALA A 92 -14.35 -5.13 6.23
N ARG A 93 -15.51 -5.09 5.55
CA ARG A 93 -15.63 -5.53 4.14
C ARG A 93 -14.85 -4.62 3.20
N GLN A 94 -14.77 -3.33 3.49
CA GLN A 94 -14.00 -2.37 2.68
C GLN A 94 -12.49 -2.56 2.84
N MET A 95 -12.02 -3.03 4.00
CA MET A 95 -10.60 -3.20 4.28
C MET A 95 -9.98 -4.50 3.75
N VAL A 96 -10.80 -5.53 3.50
CA VAL A 96 -10.32 -6.82 2.99
C VAL A 96 -9.97 -6.72 1.51
N GLY A 97 -8.78 -7.18 1.16
CA GLY A 97 -8.29 -7.11 -0.20
C GLY A 97 -7.83 -5.69 -0.55
N THR A 98 -7.79 -5.39 -1.85
CA THR A 98 -7.34 -4.10 -2.37
C THR A 98 -8.48 -3.13 -2.55
N TYR A 99 -8.29 -1.88 -2.13
CA TYR A 99 -9.29 -0.82 -2.25
C TYR A 99 -8.62 0.54 -2.44
N LEU A 100 -9.38 1.52 -2.97
CA LEU A 100 -8.91 2.91 -3.04
C LEU A 100 -9.07 3.56 -1.68
N GLU A 101 -8.00 4.13 -1.13
CA GLU A 101 -8.07 4.85 0.14
C GLU A 101 -8.93 6.13 -0.04
N PRO A 102 -10.11 6.23 0.62
CA PRO A 102 -11.12 7.24 0.27
C PRO A 102 -10.70 8.70 0.51
N LEU A 103 -9.81 8.92 1.47
CA LEU A 103 -9.37 10.26 1.88
C LEU A 103 -8.03 10.68 1.24
N CYS A 104 -7.53 9.89 0.30
CA CYS A 104 -6.24 10.11 -0.34
C CYS A 104 -6.38 10.57 -1.79
N ALA A 105 -5.30 11.12 -2.35
CA ALA A 105 -5.28 11.57 -3.74
C ALA A 105 -5.47 10.40 -4.71
N GLN A 106 -6.39 10.57 -5.65
CA GLN A 106 -6.68 9.61 -6.72
C GLN A 106 -6.66 10.34 -8.06
N SER A 107 -5.95 9.78 -9.04
CA SER A 107 -6.01 10.20 -10.45
C SER A 107 -7.08 9.41 -11.22
N LYS A 108 -7.31 9.79 -12.48
CA LYS A 108 -8.17 9.04 -13.41
C LYS A 108 -7.72 7.58 -13.65
N HIS A 109 -6.47 7.23 -13.30
CA HIS A 109 -5.93 5.88 -13.50
C HIS A 109 -5.95 5.02 -12.22
N SER A 110 -6.52 5.51 -11.13
CA SER A 110 -6.45 4.83 -9.83
C SER A 110 -7.11 3.46 -9.83
N ALA A 111 -8.24 3.32 -10.53
CA ALA A 111 -8.91 2.03 -10.70
C ALA A 111 -8.01 0.99 -11.39
N TYR A 112 -7.25 1.40 -12.42
CA TYR A 112 -6.31 0.52 -13.10
C TYR A 112 -5.21 0.02 -12.16
N PHE A 113 -4.60 0.93 -11.40
CA PHE A 113 -3.57 0.55 -10.43
C PHE A 113 -4.13 -0.33 -9.31
N CYS A 114 -5.35 -0.07 -8.84
CA CYS A 114 -6.00 -0.89 -7.84
C CYS A 114 -6.18 -2.33 -8.34
N SER A 115 -6.70 -2.52 -9.56
CA SER A 115 -6.82 -3.84 -10.19
C SER A 115 -5.47 -4.52 -10.40
N LEU A 116 -4.46 -3.78 -10.87
CA LEU A 116 -3.11 -4.30 -11.06
C LEU A 116 -2.51 -4.84 -9.74
N ILE A 117 -2.61 -4.06 -8.66
CA ILE A 117 -2.14 -4.48 -7.34
C ILE A 117 -2.96 -5.68 -6.84
N ALA A 118 -4.28 -5.70 -7.08
CA ALA A 118 -5.15 -6.81 -6.71
C ALA A 118 -4.68 -8.13 -7.32
N ASP A 119 -4.20 -8.11 -8.56
CA ASP A 119 -3.65 -9.29 -9.23
C ASP A 119 -2.27 -9.66 -8.67
N MET A 120 -1.39 -8.66 -8.44
CA MET A 120 -0.06 -8.90 -7.88
C MET A 120 -0.12 -9.51 -6.46
N VAL A 121 -1.05 -9.09 -5.61
CA VAL A 121 -1.16 -9.64 -4.24
C VAL A 121 -1.75 -11.05 -4.20
N LYS A 122 -2.30 -11.55 -5.31
CA LYS A 122 -2.64 -12.98 -5.45
C LYS A 122 -1.40 -13.82 -5.62
N GLU A 123 -0.30 -13.26 -6.15
CA GLU A 123 0.99 -13.94 -6.20
C GLU A 123 1.55 -14.08 -4.78
N GLY A 124 1.72 -15.34 -4.33
CA GLY A 124 2.09 -15.64 -2.95
C GLY A 124 3.42 -15.01 -2.51
N SER A 125 4.38 -14.85 -3.42
CA SER A 125 5.69 -14.26 -3.11
C SER A 125 5.60 -12.75 -2.84
N PHE A 126 4.81 -12.00 -3.61
CA PHE A 126 4.61 -10.58 -3.38
C PHE A 126 3.87 -10.35 -2.06
N ARG A 127 2.76 -11.07 -1.84
CA ARG A 127 2.01 -10.98 -0.57
C ARG A 127 2.87 -11.31 0.65
N SER A 128 3.68 -12.38 0.57
CA SER A 128 4.55 -12.79 1.69
C SER A 128 5.59 -11.71 2.01
N ARG A 129 6.11 -11.02 1.00
CA ARG A 129 7.04 -9.90 1.18
C ARG A 129 6.38 -8.72 1.91
N LEU A 130 5.16 -8.35 1.52
CA LEU A 130 4.41 -7.28 2.20
C LEU A 130 4.22 -7.57 3.70
N ILE A 131 3.89 -8.82 4.02
CA ILE A 131 3.72 -9.27 5.41
C ILE A 131 5.07 -9.22 6.15
N CYS A 132 6.17 -9.63 5.51
CA CYS A 132 7.51 -9.53 6.08
C CYS A 132 7.89 -8.07 6.38
N HIS A 133 7.70 -7.17 5.43
CA HIS A 133 7.95 -5.74 5.60
C HIS A 133 7.11 -5.14 6.72
N TYR A 134 5.83 -5.51 6.80
CA TYR A 134 4.95 -5.09 7.90
C TYR A 134 5.50 -5.57 9.25
N GLN A 135 5.83 -6.85 9.38
CA GLN A 135 6.36 -7.41 10.64
C GLN A 135 7.68 -6.74 11.04
N LEU A 136 8.56 -6.49 10.07
CA LEU A 136 9.81 -5.77 10.30
C LEU A 136 9.54 -4.34 10.79
N PHE A 137 8.60 -3.63 10.15
CA PHE A 137 8.17 -2.30 10.56
C PHE A 137 7.56 -2.27 11.96
N ARG A 138 6.74 -3.27 12.33
CA ARG A 138 6.16 -3.38 13.68
C ARG A 138 7.22 -3.58 14.76
N LYS A 139 8.31 -4.28 14.46
CA LYS A 139 9.44 -4.53 15.37
C LYS A 139 10.41 -3.36 15.47
N SER A 140 10.33 -2.36 14.58
CA SER A 140 11.24 -1.21 14.58
C SER A 140 11.01 -0.31 15.80
N LYS A 141 12.03 0.45 16.21
CA LYS A 141 11.85 1.59 17.12
C LYS A 141 11.37 2.80 16.30
N PRO A 142 10.52 3.68 16.85
CA PRO A 142 10.06 4.88 16.14
C PRO A 142 11.26 5.66 15.60
N HIS A 143 11.14 6.10 14.34
CA HIS A 143 12.19 6.86 13.66
C HIS A 143 12.34 8.18 14.40
N LYS A 144 13.53 8.45 14.95
CA LYS A 144 13.86 9.78 15.46
C LYS A 144 13.97 10.69 14.24
N GLN A 145 12.97 11.54 14.03
CA GLN A 145 13.16 12.71 13.19
C GLN A 145 14.18 13.59 13.93
N ASN A 146 15.42 13.60 13.45
CA ASN A 146 16.41 14.60 13.83
C ASN A 146 16.12 15.89 13.08
#